data_AF-A0A954RXF5-F1
#
_entry.id   AF-A0A954RXF5-F1
#
_cell.length_a   1.000
_cell.length_b   1.000
_cell.length_c   1.000
_cell.angle_alpha   90.00
_cell.angle_beta   90.00
_cell.angle_gamma   90.00
#
_symmetry.space_group_name_H-M   'P 1'
#
loop_
_entity.id
_entity.type
_entity.pdbx_description
1 polymer ?
#
loop_
_entity_poly.entity_id
_entity_poly.type
_entity_poly.pdbx_seq_one_letter_code
_entity_poly.pdbx_strand_id
1 'polypeptide(L)'
;MSDRQHEPTTRRLREARRAGDVPFSAELARALTLLGGLAALAWLSAPLARAVMELAESQFVRANPLRGGLAPDGERLTAVLFAALPPLAGLLAFAWIASGAQRRFAWTPSRLKVDVSQLSPAANWSRIWRKLDEWAASCFKSPLLLAAAAWVVYREAPQWAGLSLLPPEQIAAASARVAARLALQLALLMTALGTLDYLWQRWRYRRNLRMTEQEVRQSHREEELSPEIRARRRSLHRRLS
;
A
#
# COMPACT_ATOMS: atom_id res chain seq x y z
N MET A 1 -29.76 -3.12 -18.11
CA MET A 1 -28.33 -2.74 -18.04
C MET A 1 -27.70 -2.36 -19.39
N SER A 2 -28.46 -2.32 -20.51
CA SER A 2 -27.93 -2.15 -21.88
C SER A 2 -27.67 -0.70 -22.34
N ASP A 3 -28.00 0.30 -21.52
CA ASP A 3 -28.09 1.70 -22.00
C ASP A 3 -26.81 2.54 -21.75
N ARG A 4 -25.90 2.06 -20.89
CA ARG A 4 -24.65 2.77 -20.55
C ARG A 4 -23.47 2.29 -21.41
N GLN A 5 -23.40 2.77 -22.64
CA GLN A 5 -22.38 2.37 -23.61
C GLN A 5 -21.24 3.40 -23.77
N HIS A 6 -21.46 4.67 -23.41
CA HIS A 6 -20.47 5.72 -23.61
C HIS A 6 -19.43 5.79 -22.48
N GLU A 7 -18.20 6.17 -22.84
CA GLU A 7 -17.15 6.43 -21.86
C GLU A 7 -17.50 7.64 -20.96
N PRO A 8 -17.05 7.63 -19.69
CA PRO A 8 -17.29 8.75 -18.79
C PRO A 8 -16.62 10.04 -19.29
N THR A 9 -17.38 11.14 -19.30
CA THR A 9 -16.85 12.49 -19.57
C THR A 9 -15.80 12.91 -18.54
N THR A 10 -14.95 13.87 -18.89
CA THR A 10 -13.91 14.38 -17.96
C THR A 10 -14.53 14.94 -16.68
N ARG A 11 -15.71 15.55 -16.77
CA ARG A 11 -16.47 16.02 -15.62
C ARG A 11 -16.92 14.90 -14.69
N ARG A 12 -17.52 13.81 -15.21
CA ARG A 12 -17.94 12.67 -14.37
C ARG A 12 -16.75 12.06 -13.62
N LEU A 13 -15.59 11.98 -14.26
CA LEU A 13 -14.34 11.56 -13.60
C LEU A 13 -13.90 12.54 -12.50
N ARG A 14 -14.03 13.85 -12.70
CA ARG A 14 -13.70 14.86 -11.67
C ARG A 14 -14.68 14.80 -10.50
N GLU A 15 -15.97 14.61 -10.75
CA GLU A 15 -17.00 14.50 -9.71
C GLU A 15 -16.80 13.24 -8.88
N ALA A 16 -16.56 12.08 -9.50
CA ALA A 16 -16.23 10.83 -8.81
C ALA A 16 -14.99 11.01 -7.91
N ARG A 17 -13.92 11.64 -8.44
CA ARG A 17 -12.72 11.96 -7.65
C ARG A 17 -13.00 12.90 -6.49
N ARG A 18 -13.80 13.95 -6.69
CA ARG A 18 -14.20 14.89 -5.62
C ARG A 18 -15.01 14.19 -4.53
N ALA A 19 -15.79 13.17 -4.89
CA ALA A 19 -16.48 12.30 -3.94
C ALA A 19 -15.56 11.26 -3.27
N GLY A 20 -14.25 11.26 -3.58
CA GLY A 20 -13.25 10.33 -3.06
C GLY A 20 -13.30 8.94 -3.70
N ASP A 21 -14.04 8.78 -4.80
CA ASP A 21 -14.14 7.53 -5.54
C ASP A 21 -13.03 7.45 -6.60
N VAL A 22 -12.02 6.64 -6.30
CA VAL A 22 -10.81 6.43 -7.10
C VAL A 22 -10.44 4.95 -7.08
N PRO A 23 -9.92 4.41 -8.20
CA PRO A 23 -9.46 3.02 -8.23
C PRO A 23 -8.27 2.85 -7.26
N PHE A 24 -8.31 1.80 -6.44
CA PHE A 24 -7.32 1.57 -5.37
C PHE A 24 -7.04 0.09 -5.14
N SER A 25 -5.84 -0.35 -5.54
CA SER A 25 -5.37 -1.71 -5.28
C SER A 25 -4.55 -1.75 -4.00
N ALA A 26 -5.11 -2.41 -2.98
CA ALA A 26 -4.43 -2.68 -1.73
C ALA A 26 -3.20 -3.57 -1.93
N GLU A 27 -3.24 -4.50 -2.89
CA GLU A 27 -2.11 -5.39 -3.21
C GLU A 27 -0.94 -4.60 -3.78
N LEU A 28 -1.19 -3.73 -4.77
CA LEU A 28 -0.16 -2.85 -5.31
C LEU A 28 0.41 -1.92 -4.24
N ALA A 29 -0.44 -1.38 -3.36
CA ALA A 29 0.01 -0.51 -2.27
C ALA A 29 0.97 -1.26 -1.33
N ARG A 30 0.62 -2.47 -0.91
CA ARG A 30 1.48 -3.33 -0.07
C ARG A 30 2.79 -3.68 -0.77
N ALA A 31 2.74 -4.04 -2.05
CA ALA A 31 3.91 -4.42 -2.83
C ALA A 31 4.90 -3.25 -2.99
N LEU A 32 4.40 -2.06 -3.34
CA LEU A 32 5.22 -0.85 -3.45
C LEU A 32 5.77 -0.40 -2.08
N THR A 33 4.99 -0.57 -1.02
CA THR A 33 5.46 -0.32 0.36
C THR A 33 6.63 -1.23 0.71
N LEU A 34 6.53 -2.52 0.40
CA LEU A 34 7.59 -3.50 0.63
C LEU A 34 8.84 -3.17 -0.20
N LEU A 35 8.69 -2.90 -1.50
CA LEU A 35 9.81 -2.49 -2.36
C LEU A 35 10.52 -1.24 -1.84
N GLY A 36 9.75 -0.22 -1.46
CA GLY A 36 10.29 1.01 -0.89
C GLY A 36 10.99 0.79 0.44
N GLY A 37 10.42 -0.05 1.31
CA GLY A 37 11.04 -0.48 2.56
C GLY A 37 12.35 -1.23 2.37
N LEU A 38 12.41 -2.13 1.38
CA LEU A 38 13.64 -2.84 1.02
C LEU A 38 14.70 -1.89 0.46
N ALA A 39 14.31 -0.91 -0.37
CA ALA A 39 15.23 0.11 -0.88
C ALA A 39 15.78 0.99 0.25
N ALA A 40 14.91 1.44 1.16
CA ALA A 40 15.31 2.22 2.33
C ALA A 40 16.26 1.40 3.24
N LEU A 41 15.93 0.14 3.50
CA LEU A 41 16.77 -0.76 4.27
C LEU A 41 18.12 -1.01 3.58
N ALA A 42 18.15 -1.21 2.26
CA ALA A 42 19.39 -1.40 1.52
C ALA A 42 20.32 -0.19 1.68
N TRP A 43 19.79 1.04 1.58
CA TRP A 43 20.56 2.27 1.75
C TRP A 43 21.00 2.55 3.19
N LEU A 44 20.20 2.13 4.18
CA LEU A 44 20.40 2.48 5.59
C LEU A 44 20.86 1.28 6.46
N SER A 45 21.14 0.14 5.83
CA SER A 45 21.54 -1.10 6.52
C SER A 45 22.90 -0.99 7.19
N ALA A 46 23.88 -0.32 6.56
CA ALA A 46 25.24 -0.21 7.08
C ALA A 46 25.33 0.51 8.45
N PRO A 47 24.77 1.72 8.66
CA PRO A 47 24.81 2.37 9.97
C PRO A 47 24.03 1.58 11.04
N LEU A 48 22.90 0.97 10.66
CA LEU A 48 22.14 0.12 11.58
C LEU A 48 22.93 -1.13 11.99
N ALA A 49 23.59 -1.80 11.04
CA ALA A 49 24.42 -2.96 11.31
C ALA A 49 25.59 -2.62 12.23
N ARG A 50 26.27 -1.49 12.00
CA ARG A 50 27.35 -1.01 12.88
C ARG A 50 26.86 -0.75 14.30
N ALA A 51 25.75 -0.02 14.46
CA ALA A 51 25.20 0.26 15.79
C ALA A 51 24.82 -1.04 16.53
N VAL A 52 24.25 -2.03 15.83
CA VAL A 52 23.91 -3.34 16.41
C VAL A 52 25.17 -4.12 16.80
N MET A 53 26.21 -4.11 15.95
CA MET A 53 27.49 -4.77 16.26
C MET A 53 28.17 -4.13 17.47
N GLU A 54 28.25 -2.81 17.51
CA GLU A 54 28.81 -2.08 18.65
C GLU A 54 28.04 -2.36 19.94
N LEU A 55 26.70 -2.41 19.90
CA LEU A 55 25.91 -2.80 21.06
C LEU A 55 26.23 -4.24 21.49
N ALA A 56 26.28 -5.19 20.56
CA ALA A 56 26.59 -6.58 20.86
C ALA A 56 27.99 -6.75 21.48
N GLU A 57 29.01 -6.10 20.93
CA GLU A 57 30.37 -6.09 21.49
C GLU A 57 30.41 -5.51 22.90
N SER A 58 29.66 -4.43 23.17
CA SER A 58 29.62 -3.82 24.50
C SER A 58 29.00 -4.76 25.53
N GLN A 59 27.94 -5.47 25.15
CA GLN A 59 27.32 -6.47 26.02
C GLN A 59 28.27 -7.65 26.28
N PHE A 60 29.00 -8.13 25.26
CA PHE A 60 29.98 -9.20 25.44
C PHE A 60 31.13 -8.82 26.38
N VAL A 61 31.68 -7.60 26.24
CA VAL A 61 32.76 -7.12 27.12
C VAL A 61 32.27 -6.95 28.55
N ARG A 62 31.04 -6.48 28.75
CA ARG A 62 30.45 -6.22 30.07
C ARG A 62 29.83 -7.45 30.74
N ALA A 63 29.49 -8.49 29.97
CA ALA A 63 29.09 -9.79 30.49
C ALA A 63 30.24 -10.52 31.19
N ASN A 64 31.48 -10.04 31.03
CA ASN A 64 32.61 -10.50 31.82
C ASN A 64 32.45 -10.01 33.28
N PRO A 65 32.27 -10.93 34.25
CA PRO A 65 32.03 -10.57 35.65
C PRO A 65 33.19 -9.81 36.31
N LEU A 66 34.38 -9.80 35.68
CA LEU A 66 35.56 -9.05 36.12
C LEU A 66 35.58 -7.58 35.64
N ARG A 67 34.69 -7.17 34.72
CA ARG A 67 34.77 -5.88 34.01
C ARG A 67 33.51 -5.00 34.08
N GLY A 68 32.37 -5.49 34.56
CA GLY A 68 31.19 -4.63 34.75
C GLY A 68 29.92 -5.36 35.16
N GLY A 69 28.98 -4.63 35.75
CA GLY A 69 27.64 -5.11 36.10
C GLY A 69 26.68 -5.17 34.90
N LEU A 70 25.61 -5.96 35.04
CA LEU A 70 24.61 -6.32 34.03
C LEU A 70 23.66 -5.17 33.58
N ALA A 71 23.92 -3.92 33.95
CA ALA A 71 23.06 -2.80 33.56
C ALA A 71 23.16 -2.55 32.04
N PRO A 72 22.05 -2.41 31.30
CA PRO A 72 22.08 -2.19 29.85
C PRO A 72 22.87 -0.93 29.48
N ASP A 73 23.57 -0.97 28.36
CA ASP A 73 24.34 0.16 27.82
C ASP A 73 23.38 1.15 27.13
N GLY A 74 22.83 2.07 27.92
CA GLY A 74 21.78 3.00 27.47
C GLY A 74 22.19 3.87 26.28
N GLU A 75 23.45 4.28 26.21
CA GLU A 75 23.98 5.07 25.09
C GLU A 75 24.02 4.27 23.79
N ARG A 76 24.52 3.03 23.82
CA ARG A 76 24.52 2.19 22.61
C ARG A 76 23.12 1.72 22.23
N LEU A 77 22.25 1.49 23.21
CA LEU A 77 20.84 1.20 22.95
C LEU A 77 20.15 2.37 22.24
N THR A 78 20.36 3.60 22.72
CA THR A 78 19.82 4.79 22.05
C THR A 78 20.40 4.97 20.65
N ALA A 79 21.70 4.72 20.44
CA ALA A 79 22.31 4.75 19.11
C ALA A 79 21.65 3.77 18.13
N VAL A 80 21.34 2.53 18.56
CA VAL A 80 20.60 1.56 17.74
C VAL A 80 19.18 2.05 17.41
N LEU A 81 18.46 2.61 18.39
CA LEU A 81 17.12 3.17 18.18
C LEU A 81 17.14 4.31 17.15
N PHE A 82 18.10 5.23 17.27
CA PHE A 82 18.27 6.31 16.30
C PHE A 82 18.70 5.81 14.92
N ALA A 83 19.55 4.79 14.85
CA ALA A 83 19.94 4.18 13.57
C ALA A 83 18.78 3.43 12.89
N ALA A 84 17.80 2.93 13.66
CA ALA A 84 16.61 2.27 13.15
C ALA A 84 15.51 3.24 12.67
N LEU A 85 15.52 4.50 13.13
CA LEU A 85 14.52 5.50 12.74
C LEU A 85 14.51 5.80 11.23
N PRO A 86 15.64 6.06 10.55
CA PRO A 86 15.65 6.32 9.11
C PRO A 86 15.01 5.22 8.24
N PRO A 87 15.35 3.92 8.37
CA PRO A 87 14.71 2.89 7.54
C PRO A 87 13.22 2.73 7.84
N LEU A 88 12.80 2.90 9.11
CA LEU A 88 11.38 2.91 9.48
C LEU A 88 10.63 4.11 8.88
N ALA A 89 11.22 5.31 8.96
CA ALA A 89 10.67 6.51 8.35
C ALA A 89 10.57 6.35 6.83
N GLY A 90 11.59 5.75 6.20
CA GLY A 90 11.57 5.39 4.78
C GLY A 90 10.42 4.45 4.43
N LEU A 91 10.24 3.36 5.17
CA LEU A 91 9.13 2.43 4.98
C LEU A 91 7.77 3.14 5.07
N LEU A 92 7.56 3.96 6.11
CA LEU A 92 6.32 4.72 6.30
C LEU A 92 6.10 5.75 5.18
N ALA A 93 7.16 6.45 4.75
CA ALA A 93 7.11 7.40 3.65
C ALA A 93 6.71 6.69 2.34
N PHE A 94 7.31 5.55 2.03
CA PHE A 94 6.95 4.75 0.86
C PHE A 94 5.52 4.20 0.94
N ALA A 95 5.06 3.78 2.12
CA ALA A 95 3.67 3.37 2.32
C ALA A 95 2.69 4.50 2.01
N TRP A 96 3.00 5.70 2.50
CA TRP A 96 2.22 6.90 2.28
C TRP A 96 2.23 7.33 0.81
N ILE A 97 3.40 7.34 0.16
CA ILE A 97 3.54 7.66 -1.26
C ILE A 97 2.83 6.64 -2.14
N ALA A 98 3.00 5.34 -1.90
CA ALA A 98 2.36 4.29 -2.69
C ALA A 98 0.83 4.39 -2.62
N SER A 99 0.29 4.55 -1.41
CA SER A 99 -1.15 4.66 -1.20
C SER A 99 -1.71 6.01 -1.66
N GLY A 100 -0.92 7.08 -1.54
CA GLY A 100 -1.24 8.44 -1.95
C GLY A 100 -1.23 8.60 -3.47
N ALA A 101 -0.22 8.06 -4.15
CA ALA A 101 -0.06 8.09 -5.60
C ALA A 101 -1.24 7.44 -6.31
N GLN A 102 -1.71 6.26 -5.84
CA GLN A 102 -2.90 5.62 -6.40
C GLN A 102 -4.15 6.49 -6.29
N ARG A 103 -4.31 7.18 -5.16
CA ARG A 103 -5.43 8.09 -4.90
C ARG A 103 -5.20 9.52 -5.43
N ARG A 104 -4.05 9.77 -6.08
CA ARG A 104 -3.59 11.10 -6.51
C ARG A 104 -3.63 12.16 -5.39
N PHE A 105 -3.38 11.72 -4.15
CA PHE A 105 -3.50 12.54 -2.94
C PHE A 105 -4.83 13.30 -2.85
N ALA A 106 -5.93 12.66 -3.28
CA ALA A 106 -7.25 13.25 -3.24
C ALA A 106 -7.66 13.59 -1.80
N TRP A 107 -7.83 14.88 -1.52
CA TRP A 107 -8.36 15.39 -0.27
C TRP A 107 -9.88 15.53 -0.37
N THR A 108 -10.61 14.66 0.35
CA THR A 108 -12.08 14.64 0.33
C THR A 108 -12.64 14.86 1.74
N PRO A 109 -12.74 16.13 2.20
CA PRO A 109 -13.20 16.44 3.56
C PRO A 109 -14.67 16.08 3.78
N SER A 110 -15.47 15.91 2.72
CA SER A 110 -16.84 15.42 2.82
C SER A 110 -16.94 13.99 3.39
N ARG A 111 -15.88 13.19 3.31
CA ARG A 111 -15.81 11.85 3.93
C ARG A 111 -15.40 11.86 5.40
N LEU A 112 -15.02 13.01 5.97
CA LEU A 112 -14.75 13.15 7.40
C LEU A 112 -16.04 13.28 8.23
N LYS A 113 -17.18 13.48 7.58
CA LYS A 113 -18.48 13.50 8.28
C LYS A 113 -18.79 12.10 8.80
N VAL A 114 -18.97 11.98 10.12
CA VAL A 114 -19.43 10.74 10.75
C VAL A 114 -20.86 10.49 10.30
N ASP A 115 -21.02 9.48 9.45
CA ASP A 115 -22.30 9.06 8.93
C ASP A 115 -22.82 7.91 9.81
N VAL A 116 -23.72 8.23 10.74
CA VAL A 116 -24.24 7.29 11.75
C VAL A 116 -24.91 6.08 11.09
N SER A 117 -25.40 6.22 9.86
CA SER A 117 -25.95 5.11 9.08
C SER A 117 -24.92 4.02 8.75
N GLN A 118 -23.62 4.37 8.68
CA GLN A 118 -22.52 3.43 8.42
C GLN A 118 -22.11 2.61 9.65
N LEU A 119 -22.54 3.02 10.85
CA LEU A 119 -22.30 2.29 12.09
C LEU A 119 -23.28 1.13 12.31
N SER A 120 -24.39 1.07 11.54
CA SER A 120 -25.36 -0.01 11.68
C SER A 120 -24.84 -1.33 11.07
N PRO A 121 -24.73 -2.42 11.86
CA PRO A 121 -24.24 -3.71 11.35
C PRO A 121 -25.13 -4.31 10.25
N ALA A 122 -26.45 -4.10 10.34
CA ALA A 122 -27.43 -4.61 9.39
C ALA A 122 -27.29 -3.98 7.98
N ALA A 123 -27.01 -2.67 7.89
CA ALA A 123 -26.80 -2.03 6.59
C ALA A 123 -25.49 -2.51 5.92
N ASN A 124 -24.46 -2.78 6.71
CA ASN A 124 -23.19 -3.31 6.21
C ASN A 124 -23.28 -4.76 5.71
N TRP A 125 -24.14 -5.59 6.32
CA TRP A 125 -24.37 -6.96 5.86
C TRP A 125 -24.85 -6.98 4.41
N SER A 126 -25.91 -6.23 4.08
CA SER A 126 -26.45 -6.13 2.71
C SER A 126 -25.40 -5.66 1.68
N ARG A 127 -24.44 -4.83 2.10
CA ARG A 127 -23.37 -4.29 1.27
C ARG A 127 -22.28 -5.32 0.97
N ILE A 128 -22.05 -6.28 1.88
CA ILE A 128 -21.13 -7.42 1.68
C ILE A 128 -21.71 -8.39 0.65
N TRP A 129 -22.99 -8.77 0.76
CA TRP A 129 -23.64 -9.65 -0.21
C TRP A 129 -23.69 -9.06 -1.62
N ARG A 130 -23.79 -7.72 -1.72
CA ARG A 130 -23.75 -7.02 -3.02
C ARG A 130 -22.35 -6.97 -3.67
N LYS A 131 -21.31 -7.37 -2.95
CA LYS A 131 -19.89 -7.43 -3.38
C LYS A 131 -19.36 -8.86 -3.39
N LEU A 132 -20.24 -9.87 -3.43
CA LEU A 132 -19.87 -11.29 -3.48
C LEU A 132 -18.98 -11.62 -4.68
N ASP A 133 -19.19 -10.92 -5.80
CA ASP A 133 -18.37 -11.00 -7.01
C ASP A 133 -16.93 -10.51 -6.77
N GLU A 134 -16.77 -9.43 -6.01
CA GLU A 134 -15.45 -8.90 -5.62
C GLU A 134 -14.74 -9.84 -4.63
N TRP A 135 -15.48 -10.38 -3.66
CA TRP A 135 -14.96 -11.35 -2.69
C TRP A 135 -14.49 -12.64 -3.36
N ALA A 136 -15.29 -13.20 -4.27
CA ALA A 136 -14.93 -14.41 -5.01
C ALA A 136 -13.67 -14.21 -5.85
N ALA A 137 -13.53 -13.05 -6.51
CA ALA A 137 -12.33 -12.72 -7.27
C ALA A 137 -11.08 -12.62 -6.37
N SER A 138 -11.21 -12.06 -5.17
CA SER A 138 -10.10 -12.01 -4.20
C SER A 138 -9.73 -13.39 -3.63
N CYS A 139 -10.71 -14.26 -3.36
CA CYS A 139 -10.48 -15.64 -2.93
C CYS A 139 -9.77 -16.49 -4.00
N PHE A 140 -9.89 -16.15 -5.28
CA PHE A 140 -9.17 -16.82 -6.36
C PHE A 140 -7.74 -16.30 -6.55
N LYS A 141 -7.49 -15.02 -6.27
CA LYS A 141 -6.16 -14.40 -6.40
C LYS A 141 -5.21 -14.81 -5.28
N SER A 142 -5.71 -15.01 -4.06
CA SER A 142 -4.86 -15.30 -2.90
C SER A 142 -4.10 -16.64 -2.98
N PRO A 143 -4.66 -17.77 -3.47
CA PRO A 143 -3.92 -19.01 -3.61
C PRO A 143 -2.87 -18.92 -4.71
N LEU A 144 -3.13 -18.18 -5.78
CA LEU A 144 -2.15 -17.94 -6.85
C LEU A 144 -0.94 -17.17 -6.30
N LEU A 145 -1.19 -16.12 -5.52
CA LEU A 145 -0.12 -15.36 -4.86
C LEU A 145 0.67 -16.25 -3.88
N LEU A 146 -0.03 -17.04 -3.06
CA LEU A 146 0.60 -17.94 -2.11
C LEU A 146 1.45 -19.01 -2.81
N ALA A 147 0.94 -19.63 -3.88
CA ALA A 147 1.65 -20.62 -4.66
C ALA A 147 2.89 -20.02 -5.35
N ALA A 148 2.77 -18.83 -5.93
CA ALA A 148 3.89 -18.15 -6.54
C ALA A 148 4.97 -17.76 -5.50
N ALA A 149 4.56 -17.28 -4.32
CA ALA A 149 5.48 -17.00 -3.22
C ALA A 149 6.16 -18.28 -2.69
N ALA A 150 5.40 -19.36 -2.51
CA ALA A 150 5.94 -20.65 -2.08
C ALA A 150 6.94 -21.21 -3.10
N TRP A 151 6.67 -21.06 -4.40
CA TRP A 151 7.60 -21.45 -5.46
C TRP A 151 8.91 -20.65 -5.41
N VAL A 152 8.85 -19.34 -5.21
CA VAL A 152 10.04 -18.50 -5.04
C VAL A 152 10.86 -18.96 -3.82
N VAL A 153 10.21 -19.19 -2.68
CA VAL A 153 10.88 -19.69 -1.46
C VAL A 153 11.52 -21.06 -1.71
N TYR A 154 10.80 -21.98 -2.35
CA TYR A 154 11.32 -23.31 -2.68
C TYR A 154 12.57 -23.24 -3.57
N ARG A 155 12.59 -22.34 -4.55
CA ARG A 155 13.75 -22.15 -5.44
C ARG A 155 14.98 -21.57 -4.73
N GLU A 156 14.78 -20.74 -3.71
CA GLU A 156 15.88 -20.15 -2.94
C GLU A 156 16.28 -21.04 -1.74
N ALA A 157 15.51 -22.08 -1.39
CA ALA A 157 15.80 -22.98 -0.27
C ALA A 157 17.22 -23.60 -0.28
N PRO A 158 17.80 -24.01 -1.43
CA PRO A 158 19.18 -24.51 -1.47
C PRO A 158 20.23 -23.47 -1.04
N GLN A 159 19.99 -22.18 -1.31
CA GLN A 159 20.89 -21.10 -0.89
C GLN A 159 20.91 -20.97 0.63
N TRP A 160 19.76 -21.13 1.28
CA TRP A 160 19.65 -21.14 2.74
C TRP A 160 20.35 -22.35 3.36
N ALA A 161 20.19 -23.54 2.78
CA ALA A 161 20.86 -24.75 3.24
C ALA A 161 22.40 -24.60 3.17
N GLY A 162 22.91 -23.97 2.11
CA GLY A 162 24.34 -23.70 1.91
C GLY A 162 24.97 -22.76 2.93
N LEU A 163 24.18 -21.95 3.66
CA LEU A 163 24.71 -21.05 4.70
C LEU A 163 25.37 -21.79 5.85
N SER A 164 24.91 -23.02 6.15
CA SER A 164 25.47 -23.85 7.23
C SER A 164 26.89 -24.35 6.95
N LEU A 165 27.34 -24.26 5.70
CA LEU A 165 28.67 -24.69 5.25
C LEU A 165 29.69 -23.54 5.25
N LEU A 166 29.25 -22.31 5.52
CA LEU A 166 30.11 -21.13 5.48
C LEU A 166 30.88 -20.92 6.80
N PRO A 167 32.08 -20.33 6.75
CA PRO A 167 32.78 -19.87 7.94
C PRO A 167 31.95 -18.85 8.74
N PRO A 168 32.01 -18.86 10.08
CA PRO A 168 31.18 -18.00 10.94
C PRO A 168 31.22 -16.52 10.57
N GLU A 169 32.39 -16.00 10.21
CA GLU A 169 32.60 -14.61 9.81
C GLU A 169 31.85 -14.21 8.53
N GLN A 170 31.47 -15.18 7.68
CA GLN A 170 30.74 -14.93 6.44
C GLN A 170 29.24 -15.16 6.56
N ILE A 171 28.78 -15.93 7.56
CA ILE A 171 27.37 -16.34 7.71
C ILE A 171 26.46 -15.12 7.77
N ALA A 172 26.81 -14.08 8.53
CA ALA A 172 25.96 -12.89 8.70
C ALA A 172 25.74 -12.15 7.36
N ALA A 173 26.82 -11.86 6.63
CA ALA A 173 26.76 -11.17 5.35
C ALA A 173 26.06 -12.01 4.27
N ALA A 174 26.34 -13.32 4.23
CA ALA A 174 25.70 -14.24 3.31
C ALA A 174 24.19 -14.38 3.59
N SER A 175 23.80 -14.50 4.85
CA SER A 175 22.39 -14.56 5.28
C SER A 175 21.63 -13.30 4.89
N ALA A 176 22.22 -12.12 5.13
CA ALA A 176 21.63 -10.85 4.72
C ALA A 176 21.44 -10.77 3.20
N ARG A 177 22.40 -11.27 2.41
CA ARG A 177 22.31 -11.29 0.95
C ARG A 177 21.21 -12.22 0.43
N VAL A 178 21.13 -13.44 0.99
CA VAL A 178 20.09 -14.41 0.62
C VAL A 178 18.70 -13.89 1.03
N ALA A 179 18.57 -13.33 2.23
CA ALA A 179 17.33 -12.73 2.71
C ALA A 179 16.89 -11.54 1.85
N ALA A 180 17.81 -10.63 1.51
CA ALA A 180 17.52 -9.48 0.65
C ALA A 180 17.10 -9.90 -0.76
N ARG A 181 17.76 -10.92 -1.33
CA ARG A 181 17.42 -11.50 -2.64
C ARG A 181 16.01 -12.11 -2.63
N LEU A 182 15.71 -12.93 -1.63
CA LEU A 182 14.39 -13.54 -1.47
C LEU A 182 13.29 -12.47 -1.32
N ALA A 183 13.53 -11.48 -0.43
CA ALA A 183 12.59 -10.40 -0.21
C ALA A 183 12.36 -9.56 -1.48
N LEU A 184 13.41 -9.29 -2.25
CA LEU A 184 13.29 -8.57 -3.52
C LEU A 184 12.49 -9.36 -4.57
N GLN A 185 12.75 -10.66 -4.72
CA GLN A 185 11.98 -11.51 -5.63
C GLN A 185 10.50 -11.56 -5.27
N LEU A 186 10.17 -11.72 -3.98
CA LEU A 186 8.80 -11.68 -3.49
C LEU A 186 8.16 -10.32 -3.72
N ALA A 187 8.88 -9.23 -3.44
CA ALA A 187 8.37 -7.87 -3.65
C ALA A 187 8.09 -7.61 -5.14
N LEU A 188 8.97 -8.02 -6.05
CA LEU A 188 8.76 -7.90 -7.49
C LEU A 188 7.55 -8.73 -7.98
N LEU A 189 7.41 -9.97 -7.50
CA LEU A 189 6.26 -10.81 -7.79
C LEU A 189 4.95 -10.15 -7.32
N MET A 190 4.93 -9.64 -6.09
CA MET A 190 3.77 -8.92 -5.54
C MET A 190 3.47 -7.65 -6.33
N THR A 191 4.49 -6.93 -6.81
CA THR A 191 4.29 -5.74 -7.64
C THR A 191 3.71 -6.09 -9.00
N ALA A 192 4.17 -7.17 -9.63
CA ALA A 192 3.60 -7.64 -10.90
C ALA A 192 2.11 -7.99 -10.73
N LEU A 193 1.77 -8.79 -9.72
CA LEU A 193 0.38 -9.18 -9.44
C LEU A 193 -0.49 -8.00 -9.02
N GLY A 194 0.01 -7.14 -8.13
CA GLY A 194 -0.68 -5.92 -7.71
C GLY A 194 -0.91 -4.94 -8.88
N THR A 195 0.01 -4.88 -9.84
CA THR A 195 -0.17 -4.05 -11.04
C THR A 195 -1.31 -4.59 -11.91
N LEU A 196 -1.39 -5.90 -12.10
CA LEU A 196 -2.51 -6.53 -12.81
C LEU A 196 -3.84 -6.27 -12.09
N ASP A 197 -3.86 -6.40 -10.76
CA ASP A 197 -5.03 -6.08 -9.95
C ASP A 197 -5.44 -4.60 -10.09
N TYR A 198 -4.49 -3.67 -10.04
CA TYR A 198 -4.75 -2.26 -10.24
C TYR A 198 -5.31 -1.96 -11.64
N LEU A 199 -4.78 -2.59 -12.69
CA LEU A 199 -5.30 -2.43 -14.06
C LEU A 199 -6.74 -2.95 -14.17
N TRP A 200 -7.03 -4.11 -13.58
CA TRP A 200 -8.39 -4.66 -13.52
C TRP A 200 -9.34 -3.72 -12.78
N GLN A 201 -8.94 -3.22 -11.61
CA GLN A 201 -9.74 -2.28 -10.84
C GLN A 201 -9.95 -0.95 -11.56
N ARG A 202 -8.92 -0.44 -12.25
CA ARG A 202 -9.02 0.78 -13.07
C ARG A 202 -9.98 0.60 -14.23
N TRP A 203 -9.97 -0.57 -14.88
CA TRP A 203 -10.91 -0.92 -15.93
C TRP A 203 -12.35 -1.01 -15.39
N ARG A 204 -12.55 -1.74 -14.28
CA ARG A 204 -13.86 -1.87 -13.60
C ARG A 204 -14.40 -0.51 -13.16
N TYR A 205 -13.55 0.33 -12.58
CA TYR A 205 -13.90 1.71 -12.20
C TYR A 205 -14.40 2.52 -13.40
N ARG A 206 -13.69 2.50 -14.53
CA ARG A 206 -14.14 3.17 -15.75
C ARG A 206 -15.44 2.59 -16.29
N ARG A 207 -15.61 1.27 -16.23
CA ARG A 207 -16.84 0.58 -16.66
C ARG A 207 -18.04 0.99 -15.81
N ASN A 208 -17.86 1.12 -14.49
CA ASN A 208 -18.91 1.57 -13.57
C ASN A 208 -19.30 3.04 -13.79
N LEU A 209 -18.38 3.85 -14.31
CA LEU A 209 -18.64 5.24 -14.65
C LEU A 209 -19.22 5.46 -16.05
N ARG A 210 -19.48 4.40 -16.84
CA ARG A 210 -20.10 4.53 -18.16
C ARG A 210 -21.43 5.29 -18.11
N MET A 211 -21.68 6.01 -19.19
CA MET A 211 -22.79 6.96 -19.32
C MET A 211 -23.77 6.51 -20.40
N THR A 212 -25.04 6.86 -20.24
CA THR A 212 -26.01 6.80 -21.34
C THR A 212 -25.82 8.00 -22.27
N GLU A 213 -26.34 7.92 -23.49
CA GLU A 213 -26.23 9.03 -24.45
C GLU A 213 -26.87 10.32 -23.90
N GLN A 214 -27.99 10.19 -23.19
CA GLN A 214 -28.67 11.30 -22.52
C GLN A 214 -27.79 11.92 -21.42
N GLU A 215 -27.15 11.10 -20.58
CA GLU A 215 -26.24 11.56 -19.52
C GLU A 215 -25.04 12.33 -20.11
N VAL A 216 -24.49 11.88 -21.25
CA VAL A 216 -23.38 12.56 -21.95
C VAL A 216 -23.80 13.93 -22.46
N ARG A 217 -24.94 14.00 -23.19
CA ARG A 217 -25.48 15.28 -23.71
C ARG A 217 -25.82 16.26 -22.58
N GLN A 218 -26.27 15.78 -21.42
CA GLN A 218 -26.49 16.62 -20.25
C GLN A 218 -25.17 17.13 -19.65
N SER A 219 -24.14 16.28 -19.56
CA SER A 219 -22.82 16.67 -19.05
C SER A 219 -22.21 17.81 -19.86
N HIS A 220 -22.31 17.77 -21.20
CA HIS A 220 -21.81 18.82 -22.08
C HIS A 220 -22.59 20.13 -21.91
N ARG A 221 -23.93 20.06 -21.94
CA ARG A 221 -24.77 21.25 -21.71
C ARG A 221 -24.45 21.95 -20.40
N GLU A 222 -24.23 21.19 -19.33
CA GLU A 222 -23.90 21.77 -18.02
C GLU A 222 -22.44 22.26 -17.90
N GLU A 223 -21.51 21.79 -18.74
CA GLU A 223 -20.18 22.38 -18.87
C GLU A 223 -20.22 23.75 -19.56
N GLU A 224 -21.07 23.89 -20.58
CA GLU A 224 -21.30 25.13 -21.34
C GLU A 224 -22.06 26.21 -20.55
N LEU A 225 -22.79 25.84 -19.49
CA LEU A 225 -23.48 26.80 -18.65
C LEU A 225 -22.51 27.82 -18.04
N SER A 226 -22.81 29.11 -18.20
CA SER A 226 -22.04 30.19 -17.57
C SER A 226 -21.98 30.01 -16.05
N PRO A 227 -20.89 30.47 -15.39
CA PRO A 227 -20.71 30.34 -13.94
C PRO A 227 -21.90 30.92 -13.15
N GLU A 228 -22.47 32.02 -13.64
CA GLU A 228 -23.62 32.73 -13.06
C GLU A 228 -24.89 31.87 -13.05
N ILE A 229 -25.20 31.23 -14.17
CA ILE A 229 -26.37 30.33 -14.27
C ILE A 229 -26.18 29.11 -13.36
N ARG A 230 -24.95 28.59 -13.27
CA ARG A 230 -24.60 27.47 -12.38
C ARG A 230 -24.71 27.81 -10.90
N ALA A 231 -24.39 29.05 -10.52
CA ALA A 231 -24.53 29.55 -9.15
C ALA A 231 -26.01 29.74 -8.79
N ARG A 232 -26.79 30.34 -9.70
CA ARG A 232 -28.24 30.55 -9.52
C ARG A 232 -29.02 29.25 -9.43
N ARG A 233 -28.65 28.24 -10.22
CA ARG A 233 -29.28 26.90 -10.14
C ARG A 233 -28.96 26.20 -8.81
N ARG A 234 -27.72 26.34 -8.31
CA ARG A 234 -27.32 25.80 -6.99
C ARG A 234 -28.00 26.51 -5.81
N SER A 235 -28.20 27.82 -5.89
CA SER A 235 -28.90 28.56 -4.83
C SER A 235 -30.39 28.22 -4.77
N LEU A 236 -31.04 28.03 -5.92
CA LEU A 236 -32.42 27.55 -5.98
C LEU A 236 -32.56 26.13 -5.43
N HIS A 237 -31.63 25.22 -5.76
CA HIS A 237 -31.68 23.85 -5.26
C HIS A 237 -31.54 23.77 -3.73
N ARG A 238 -30.71 24.63 -3.12
CA ARG A 238 -30.60 24.73 -1.65
C ARG A 238 -31.82 25.32 -0.96
N ARG A 239 -32.68 26.05 -1.68
CA ARG A 239 -33.92 26.61 -1.12
C ARG A 239 -35.08 25.60 -1.17
N LEU A 240 -34.96 24.58 -2.01
CA LEU A 240 -35.97 23.53 -2.22
C LEU A 240 -35.61 22.23 -1.49
N SER A 241 -34.39 22.11 -0.98
CA SER A 241 -33.91 20.99 -0.14
C SER A 241 -33.93 21.36 1.33
#